data_AF-A0A6B3DSS0-F1
#
_entry.id   AF-A0A6B3DSS0-F1
#
_cell.length_a   1.000
_cell.length_b   1.000
_cell.length_c   1.000
_cell.angle_alpha   90.00
_cell.angle_beta   90.00
_cell.angle_gamma   90.00
#
_symmetry.space_group_name_H-M   'P 1'
#
loop_
_entity.id
_entity.type
_entity.pdbx_description
1 polymer ?
#
loop_
_entity_poly.entity_id
_entity_poly.type
_entity_poly.pdbx_seq_one_letter_code
_entity_poly.pdbx_strand_id
1 'polypeptide(L)'
;MVGAATTAYGVTAVRRPDWLARPVGMAGEQGGTHPYTAMALRPLAWRDAAGGLAMLLAPAGPALVTAAAVRIASDVGDAVLFGRTVTGRV
;
A
#
# COMPACT_ATOMS: atom_id res chain seq x y z
N MET A 1 4.06 11.06 -13.08
CA MET A 1 4.83 10.98 -11.82
C MET A 1 4.18 10.08 -10.77
N VAL A 2 2.86 10.20 -10.53
CA VAL A 2 2.15 9.39 -9.51
C VAL A 2 2.42 7.89 -9.63
N GLY A 3 2.22 7.29 -10.83
CA GLY A 3 2.47 5.85 -11.03
C GLY A 3 3.87 5.41 -10.64
N ALA A 4 4.92 6.14 -11.07
CA ALA A 4 6.31 5.84 -10.70
C ALA A 4 6.57 5.93 -9.19
N ALA A 5 6.03 6.98 -8.54
CA ALA A 5 6.17 7.14 -7.10
C ALA A 5 5.47 6.00 -6.34
N THR A 6 4.26 5.63 -6.75
CA THR A 6 3.51 4.50 -6.18
C THR A 6 4.25 3.17 -6.38
N THR A 7 4.81 2.93 -7.57
CA THR A 7 5.63 1.74 -7.84
C THR A 7 6.85 1.68 -6.92
N ALA A 8 7.61 2.77 -6.85
CA ALA A 8 8.82 2.83 -6.03
C ALA A 8 8.48 2.63 -4.54
N TYR A 9 7.40 3.25 -4.07
CA TYR A 9 6.91 3.09 -2.70
C TYR A 9 6.50 1.64 -2.42
N GLY A 10 5.67 1.03 -3.26
CA GLY A 10 5.24 -0.37 -3.11
C GLY A 10 6.41 -1.34 -3.10
N VAL A 11 7.36 -1.21 -4.02
CA VAL A 11 8.59 -2.03 -4.06
C VAL A 11 9.43 -1.86 -2.79
N THR A 12 9.49 -0.64 -2.25
CA THR A 12 10.19 -0.37 -0.98
C THR A 12 9.47 -1.05 0.18
N ALA A 13 8.14 -0.94 0.25
CA ALA A 13 7.32 -1.55 1.29
C ALA A 13 7.32 -3.09 1.25
N VAL A 14 7.46 -3.72 0.08
CA VAL A 14 7.67 -5.18 -0.03
C VAL A 14 8.94 -5.62 0.72
N ARG A 15 10.01 -4.84 0.57
CA ARG A 15 11.32 -5.12 1.22
C ARG A 15 11.35 -4.67 2.68
N ARG A 16 10.66 -3.58 3.01
CA ARG A 16 10.61 -2.96 4.33
C ARG A 16 9.15 -2.76 4.77
N PRO A 17 8.47 -3.82 5.23
CA PRO A 17 7.06 -3.75 5.63
C PRO A 17 6.79 -2.76 6.77
N ASP A 18 7.82 -2.38 7.54
CA ASP A 18 7.75 -1.34 8.57
C ASP A 18 7.24 0.01 8.04
N TRP A 19 7.46 0.32 6.76
CA TRP A 19 6.95 1.56 6.14
C TRP A 19 5.43 1.61 6.09
N LEU A 20 4.78 0.45 6.00
CA LEU A 20 3.33 0.32 6.08
C LEU A 20 2.85 0.10 7.51
N ALA A 21 3.59 -0.67 8.30
CA ALA A 21 3.15 -1.08 9.64
C ALA A 21 3.23 0.06 10.67
N ARG A 22 4.29 0.89 10.63
CA ARG A 22 4.52 1.91 11.66
C ARG A 22 3.43 3.00 11.72
N PRO A 23 2.98 3.59 10.59
CA PRO A 23 1.98 4.66 10.62
C PRO A 23 0.63 4.23 11.19
N VAL A 24 0.31 2.94 11.15
CA VAL A 24 -0.97 2.37 11.63
C VAL A 24 -0.82 1.60 12.95
N GLY A 25 0.31 1.75 13.65
CA GLY A 25 0.54 1.12 14.95
C GLY A 25 0.71 -0.40 14.92
N MET A 26 1.03 -0.97 13.75
CA MET A 26 1.22 -2.42 13.53
C MET A 26 2.68 -2.87 13.63
N ALA A 27 3.61 -1.94 13.86
CA ALA A 27 4.98 -2.29 14.22
C ALA A 27 5.04 -2.67 15.71
N GLY A 28 5.84 -3.69 16.05
CA GLY A 28 6.05 -4.09 17.44
C GLY A 28 6.80 -3.02 18.24
N GLU A 29 6.76 -3.12 19.57
CA GLU A 29 7.38 -2.15 20.50
C GLU A 29 8.89 -1.97 20.28
N GLN A 30 9.57 -2.99 19.74
CA GLN A 30 10.99 -2.96 19.41
C GLN A 30 11.28 -2.36 18.02
N GLY A 31 10.28 -1.75 17.37
CA GLY A 31 10.42 -0.99 16.11
C GLY A 31 10.33 -1.82 14.83
N GLY A 32 10.18 -3.15 14.93
CA GLY A 32 10.06 -4.06 13.78
C GLY A 32 8.66 -4.65 13.61
N THR A 33 8.27 -4.90 12.37
CA THR A 33 7.01 -5.57 12.03
C THR A 33 7.06 -7.05 12.36
N HIS A 34 6.06 -7.56 13.10
CA HIS A 34 5.95 -8.98 13.42
C HIS A 34 5.91 -9.85 12.13
N PRO A 35 6.55 -11.04 12.07
CA PRO A 35 6.62 -11.84 10.84
C PRO A 35 5.27 -12.13 10.16
N TYR A 36 4.21 -12.42 10.93
CA TYR A 36 2.86 -12.62 10.38
C TYR A 36 2.25 -11.33 9.82
N THR A 37 2.46 -10.19 10.48
CA THR A 37 2.04 -8.87 9.96
C THR A 37 2.81 -8.54 8.68
N ALA A 38 4.12 -8.78 8.65
CA ALA A 38 4.95 -8.60 7.46
C ALA A 38 4.50 -9.51 6.31
N MET A 39 4.11 -10.75 6.60
CA MET A 39 3.55 -11.68 5.62
C MET A 39 2.21 -11.17 5.07
N ALA A 40 1.35 -10.58 5.89
CA ALA A 40 0.08 -9.99 5.46
C ALA A 40 0.24 -8.66 4.68
N LEU A 41 1.23 -7.83 5.03
CA LEU A 41 1.46 -6.52 4.38
C LEU A 41 2.16 -6.62 3.03
N ARG A 42 2.99 -7.65 2.81
CA ARG A 42 3.73 -7.83 1.55
C ARG A 42 2.82 -7.95 0.31
N PRO A 43 1.73 -8.73 0.34
CA PRO A 43 0.76 -8.74 -0.76
C PRO A 43 0.14 -7.36 -1.04
N LEU A 44 -0.17 -6.58 0.00
CA LEU A 44 -0.66 -5.20 -0.15
C LEU A 44 0.38 -4.32 -0.85
N ALA A 45 1.64 -4.37 -0.40
CA ALA A 45 2.74 -3.64 -1.02
C ALA A 45 2.99 -4.05 -2.48
N TRP A 46 2.80 -5.33 -2.81
CA TRP A 46 2.88 -5.82 -4.19
C TRP A 46 1.73 -5.31 -5.06
N ARG A 47 0.50 -5.30 -4.54
CA ARG A 47 -0.67 -4.74 -5.21
C ARG A 47 -0.44 -3.26 -5.53
N ASP A 48 0.08 -2.51 -4.57
CA ASP A 48 0.41 -1.10 -4.73
C ASP A 48 1.49 -0.88 -5.80
N ALA A 49 2.55 -1.69 -5.79
CA ALA A 49 3.60 -1.64 -6.81
C ALA A 49 3.06 -1.95 -8.21
N ALA A 50 2.24 -3.00 -8.33
CA ALA A 50 1.63 -3.41 -9.59
C ALA A 50 0.64 -2.35 -10.12
N GLY A 51 -0.20 -1.78 -9.24
CA GLY A 51 -1.14 -0.71 -9.59
C GLY A 51 -0.41 0.57 -10.02
N GLY A 52 0.65 0.96 -9.31
CA GLY A 52 1.52 2.06 -9.69
C GLY A 52 2.18 1.84 -11.06
N LEU A 53 2.64 0.61 -11.33
CA LEU A 53 3.27 0.26 -12.60
C LEU A 53 2.25 0.28 -13.75
N ALA A 54 1.03 -0.21 -13.52
CA ALA A 54 -0.06 -0.10 -14.48
C ALA A 54 -0.38 1.37 -14.81
N MET A 55 -0.47 2.24 -13.81
CA MET A 55 -0.66 3.69 -14.02
C MET A 55 0.54 4.34 -14.73
N LEU A 56 1.75 3.87 -14.48
CA LEU A 56 2.96 4.41 -15.11
C LEU A 56 3.02 4.07 -16.60
N LEU A 57 2.58 2.87 -16.98
CA LEU A 57 2.69 2.35 -18.34
C LEU A 57 1.42 2.58 -19.18
N ALA A 58 0.28 2.87 -18.56
CA ALA A 58 -0.98 3.08 -19.27
C ALA A 58 -0.94 4.35 -20.14
N PRO A 59 -1.45 4.30 -21.38
CA PRO A 59 -1.60 5.48 -22.21
C PRO A 59 -2.62 6.46 -21.61
N ALA A 60 -2.46 7.74 -21.91
CA ALA A 60 -3.43 8.76 -21.53
C ALA A 60 -4.81 8.44 -22.11
N GLY A 61 -5.85 8.49 -21.26
CA GLY A 61 -7.22 8.16 -21.63
C GLY A 61 -7.83 7.08 -20.73
N PRO A 62 -8.80 6.31 -21.24
CA PRO A 62 -9.60 5.37 -20.43
C PRO A 62 -8.79 4.31 -19.68
N ALA A 63 -7.65 3.88 -20.23
CA ALA A 63 -6.77 2.90 -19.59
C ALA A 63 -6.16 3.46 -18.29
N LEU A 64 -5.57 4.67 -18.36
CA LEU A 64 -5.01 5.35 -17.19
C LEU A 64 -6.09 5.69 -16.17
N VAL A 65 -7.28 6.15 -16.62
CA VAL A 65 -8.41 6.45 -15.73
C VAL A 65 -8.86 5.20 -14.97
N THR A 66 -9.01 4.08 -15.67
CA THR A 66 -9.40 2.81 -15.03
C THR A 66 -8.34 2.34 -14.03
N ALA A 67 -7.05 2.39 -14.39
CA ALA A 67 -5.96 2.02 -13.50
C ALA A 67 -5.94 2.90 -12.23
N ALA A 68 -6.14 4.21 -12.39
CA ALA A 68 -6.23 5.16 -11.28
C ALA A 68 -7.48 4.90 -10.42
N ALA A 69 -8.64 4.62 -11.02
CA ALA A 69 -9.87 4.34 -10.28
C ALA A 69 -9.74 3.08 -9.42
N VAL A 70 -9.18 2.00 -9.96
CA VAL A 70 -8.91 0.75 -9.21
C VAL A 70 -7.94 1.02 -8.06
N ARG A 71 -6.92 1.85 -8.28
CA ARG A 71 -5.97 2.25 -7.24
C ARG A 71 -6.65 3.01 -6.11
N ILE A 72 -7.44 4.04 -6.46
CA ILE A 72 -8.19 4.84 -5.49
C ILE A 72 -9.14 3.95 -4.70
N ALA A 73 -9.89 3.07 -5.36
CA ALA A 73 -10.80 2.14 -4.69
C ALA A 73 -10.06 1.21 -3.72
N SER A 74 -8.88 0.74 -4.09
CA SER A 74 -8.01 -0.08 -3.22
C SER A 74 -7.58 0.69 -1.97
N ASP A 75 -7.13 1.93 -2.13
CA ASP A 75 -6.68 2.78 -1.02
C ASP A 75 -7.82 3.14 -0.07
N VAL A 76 -9.02 3.40 -0.62
CA VAL A 76 -10.24 3.60 0.18
C VAL A 76 -10.59 2.35 0.97
N GLY A 77 -10.52 1.17 0.35
CA GLY A 77 -10.77 -0.11 1.02
C GLY A 77 -9.82 -0.33 2.20
N ASP A 78 -8.54 -0.09 2.00
CA ASP A 78 -7.51 -0.19 3.05
C ASP A 78 -7.78 0.82 4.17
N ALA A 79 -8.06 2.08 3.83
CA ALA A 79 -8.36 3.12 4.81
C ALA A 79 -9.60 2.79 5.67
N VAL A 80 -10.65 2.26 5.05
CA VAL A 80 -11.85 1.81 5.77
C VAL A 80 -11.54 0.62 6.68
N LEU A 81 -10.77 -0.35 6.19
CA LEU A 81 -10.37 -1.52 6.98
C LEU A 81 -9.53 -1.11 8.19
N PHE A 82 -8.45 -0.35 7.96
CA PHE A 82 -7.57 0.10 9.03
C PHE A 82 -8.28 1.03 10.00
N GLY A 83 -9.07 1.99 9.51
CA GLY A 83 -9.83 2.90 10.36
C GLY A 83 -10.86 2.22 11.26
N ARG A 84 -11.38 1.05 10.88
CA ARG A 84 -12.32 0.26 11.69
C ARG A 84 -11.66 -0.72 12.64
N THR A 85 -10.46 -1.19 12.32
CA THR A 85 -9.80 -2.30 13.03
C THR A 85 -8.68 -1.85 13.96
N VAL A 86 -8.04 -0.71 13.67
CA VAL A 86 -7.04 -0.10 14.54
C VAL A 86 -7.78 0.68 15.64
N THR A 87 -8.26 -0.01 16.66
CA THR A 87 -8.83 0.61 17.87
C THR A 87 -7.75 0.80 18.93
N GLY A 88 -7.57 2.04 19.38
CA GLY A 88 -6.91 2.35 20.66
C GLY A 88 -5.38 2.41 20.66
N ARG A 89 -4.78 3.22 19.79
CA ARG A 89 -3.40 3.74 19.96
C ARG A 89 -3.14 4.91 19.00
N VAL A 90 -3.48 6.12 19.45
CA VAL A 90 -2.81 7.37 19.10
C VAL A 90 -2.08 7.84 20.34
#